data_AF-A0A9X0QHB4-F1
#
_entry.id   AF-A0A9X0QHB4-F1
#
_cell.length_a   1.000
_cell.length_b   1.000
_cell.length_c   1.000
_cell.angle_alpha   90.00
_cell.angle_beta   90.00
_cell.angle_gamma   90.00
#
_symmetry.space_group_name_H-M   'P 1'
#
loop_
_entity.id
_entity.type
_entity.pdbx_description
1 polymer ?
#
loop_
_entity_poly.entity_id
_entity_poly.type
_entity_poly.pdbx_seq_one_letter_code
_entity_poly.pdbx_strand_id
1 'polypeptide(L)'
;MKITGELDVDLRSNIAAESRAKIVYERLIDHTDDPGTIDTLQFLMTREITHMKAFQAALDSLEKSPFSVGLLKPTPGIVDEYFNGSTGDGNEGDTDMRGPWNSSFGLHPVESQMAGGKGLSVGDVDGKIDGEDRGKQDDAQKATTSPKDEAIGKAGTSKDHSHNGKAAASSSR
;
A
#
# COMPACT_ATOMS: atom_id res chain seq x y z
N MET A 1 -11.03 -8.45 10.54
CA MET A 1 -10.00 -7.67 9.84
C MET A 1 -8.72 -8.49 9.89
N LYS A 2 -8.12 -8.83 8.75
CA LYS A 2 -6.90 -9.65 8.71
C LYS A 2 -5.70 -8.70 8.68
N ILE A 3 -4.77 -8.87 9.62
CA ILE A 3 -3.50 -8.14 9.64
C ILE A 3 -2.60 -8.79 8.60
N THR A 4 -2.05 -8.00 7.69
CA THR A 4 -1.21 -8.52 6.60
C THR A 4 0.27 -8.51 6.94
N GLY A 5 0.68 -7.62 7.86
CA GLY A 5 2.10 -7.38 8.15
C GLY A 5 2.76 -6.41 7.15
N GLU A 6 2.00 -5.91 6.18
CA GLU A 6 2.40 -4.85 5.26
C GLU A 6 1.74 -3.54 5.69
N LEU A 7 2.55 -2.59 6.14
CA LEU A 7 2.09 -1.40 6.85
C LEU A 7 1.17 -0.50 5.99
N ASP A 8 1.53 -0.27 4.73
CA ASP A 8 0.74 0.52 3.79
C ASP A 8 -0.62 -0.11 3.48
N VAL A 9 -0.65 -1.44 3.34
CA VAL A 9 -1.90 -2.20 3.14
C VAL A 9 -2.79 -2.09 4.37
N ASP A 10 -2.21 -2.29 5.56
CA ASP A 10 -2.95 -2.24 6.82
C ASP A 10 -3.47 -0.81 7.10
N LEU A 11 -2.70 0.24 6.81
CA LEU A 11 -3.15 1.65 6.95
C LEU A 11 -4.30 2.00 6.01
N ARG A 12 -4.24 1.60 4.73
CA ARG A 12 -5.33 1.81 3.77
C ARG A 12 -6.60 1.05 4.19
N SER A 13 -6.44 -0.15 4.71
CA SER A 13 -7.52 -0.95 5.29
C SER A 13 -8.17 -0.25 6.49
N ASN A 14 -7.37 0.35 7.37
CA ASN A 14 -7.86 1.15 8.51
C ASN A 14 -8.65 2.38 8.04
N ILE A 15 -8.14 3.18 7.09
CA ILE A 15 -8.86 4.35 6.54
C ILE A 15 -10.21 3.93 5.96
N ALA A 16 -10.26 2.81 5.22
CA ALA A 16 -11.50 2.28 4.68
C ALA A 16 -12.45 1.77 5.77
N ALA A 17 -11.93 1.22 6.88
CA ALA A 17 -12.73 0.81 8.02
C ALA A 17 -13.40 2.00 8.71
N GLU A 18 -12.67 3.09 8.98
CA GLU A 18 -13.24 4.29 9.60
C GLU A 18 -14.25 4.98 8.68
N SER A 19 -14.00 4.97 7.36
CA SER A 19 -14.97 5.46 6.37
C SER A 19 -16.28 4.68 6.42
N ARG A 20 -16.21 3.35 6.56
CA ARG A 20 -17.40 2.49 6.70
C ARG A 20 -18.10 2.69 8.04
N ALA A 21 -17.37 2.88 9.13
CA ALA A 21 -17.95 3.18 10.44
C ALA A 21 -18.72 4.51 10.38
N LYS A 22 -18.11 5.55 9.81
CA LYS A 22 -18.72 6.88 9.68
C LYS A 22 -20.07 6.84 8.97
N ILE A 23 -20.15 6.19 7.80
CA ILE A 23 -21.42 6.11 7.04
C ILE A 23 -22.48 5.27 7.75
N VAL A 24 -22.08 4.29 8.56
CA VAL A 24 -23.02 3.55 9.41
C VAL A 24 -23.60 4.46 10.49
N TYR A 25 -22.79 5.30 11.14
CA TYR A 25 -23.30 6.25 12.13
C TYR A 25 -24.25 7.29 11.53
N GLU A 26 -23.97 7.80 10.32
CA GLU A 26 -24.92 8.68 9.61
C GLU A 26 -26.28 8.01 9.44
N ARG A 27 -26.30 6.75 8.99
CA ARG A 27 -27.54 5.98 8.82
C ARG A 27 -28.25 5.68 10.15
N LEU A 28 -27.50 5.50 11.24
CA LEU A 28 -28.07 5.27 12.57
C LEU A 28 -28.70 6.54 13.15
N ILE A 29 -28.11 7.72 12.88
CA ILE A 29 -28.69 9.01 13.27
C ILE A 29 -30.06 9.18 12.58
N ASP A 30 -30.19 8.80 11.30
CA ASP A 30 -31.47 8.85 10.58
C ASP A 30 -32.53 7.87 11.10
N HIS A 31 -32.17 6.98 12.04
CA HIS A 31 -33.06 5.94 12.58
C HIS A 31 -33.37 6.10 14.08
N THR A 32 -33.07 7.26 14.67
CA THR A 32 -33.36 7.54 16.08
C THR A 32 -33.69 9.01 16.30
N ASP A 33 -34.62 9.28 17.22
CA ASP A 33 -34.96 10.63 17.67
C ASP A 33 -34.41 10.95 19.08
N ASP A 34 -33.72 9.99 19.72
CA ASP A 34 -33.18 10.18 21.08
C ASP A 34 -31.97 11.14 21.06
N PRO A 35 -32.05 12.31 21.73
CA PRO A 35 -30.99 13.32 21.67
C PRO A 35 -29.64 12.83 22.19
N GLY A 36 -29.62 11.98 23.22
CA GLY A 36 -28.38 11.45 23.79
C GLY A 36 -27.66 10.49 22.84
N THR A 37 -28.43 9.65 22.14
CA THR A 37 -27.91 8.76 21.10
C THR A 37 -27.36 9.55 19.93
N ILE A 38 -28.07 10.58 19.45
CA ILE A 38 -27.60 11.45 18.36
C ILE A 38 -26.27 12.12 18.73
N ASP A 39 -26.17 12.73 19.91
CA ASP A 39 -24.95 13.38 20.39
C ASP A 39 -23.76 12.40 20.46
N THR A 40 -24.02 11.19 20.97
CA THR A 40 -23.01 10.12 21.03
C THR A 40 -22.54 9.71 19.62
N LEU A 41 -23.47 9.49 18.68
CA LEU A 41 -23.15 9.11 17.31
C LEU A 41 -22.42 10.24 16.56
N GLN A 42 -22.77 11.50 16.80
CA GLN A 42 -22.06 12.65 16.25
C GLN A 42 -20.63 12.74 16.76
N PHE A 43 -20.40 12.49 18.06
CA PHE A 43 -19.07 12.40 18.62
C PHE A 43 -18.25 11.28 17.97
N LEU A 44 -18.81 10.06 17.88
CA LEU A 44 -18.13 8.92 17.25
C LEU A 44 -17.81 9.20 15.79
N MET A 45 -18.76 9.74 15.01
CA MET A 45 -18.55 10.14 13.62
C MET A 45 -17.40 11.14 13.46
N THR A 46 -17.27 12.09 14.38
CA THR A 46 -16.17 13.07 14.40
C THR A 46 -14.83 12.40 14.72
N ARG A 47 -14.84 11.39 15.60
CA ARG A 47 -13.66 10.58 15.92
C ARG A 47 -13.18 9.78 14.70
N GLU A 48 -14.08 9.21 13.90
CA GLU A 48 -13.68 8.48 12.68
C GLU A 48 -12.93 9.39 11.70
N ILE A 49 -13.35 10.65 11.56
CA ILE A 49 -12.62 11.64 10.74
C ILE A 49 -11.24 11.94 11.32
N THR A 50 -11.13 11.98 12.65
CA THR A 50 -9.83 12.18 13.34
C THR A 50 -8.91 10.99 13.12
N HIS A 51 -9.43 9.77 13.20
CA HIS A 51 -8.69 8.54 12.95
C HIS A 51 -8.24 8.45 11.48
N MET A 52 -9.11 8.77 10.51
CA MET A 52 -8.72 8.86 9.10
C MET A 52 -7.59 9.86 8.86
N LYS A 53 -7.64 11.04 9.49
CA LYS A 53 -6.54 12.02 9.39
C LYS A 53 -5.23 11.46 9.94
N ALA A 54 -5.26 10.78 11.08
CA ALA A 54 -4.07 10.19 11.68
C ALA A 54 -3.48 9.08 10.80
N PHE A 55 -4.32 8.19 10.26
CA PHE A 55 -3.87 7.12 9.38
C PHE A 55 -3.39 7.63 8.02
N GLN A 56 -4.04 8.66 7.45
CA GLN A 56 -3.57 9.28 6.22
C GLN A 56 -2.20 9.94 6.43
N ALA A 57 -2.01 10.69 7.52
CA ALA A 57 -0.71 11.28 7.85
C ALA A 57 0.38 10.21 8.02
N ALA A 58 0.06 9.07 8.64
CA ALA A 58 0.97 7.95 8.76
C ALA A 58 1.30 7.34 7.38
N LEU A 59 0.31 7.16 6.51
CA LEU A 59 0.50 6.64 5.16
C LEU A 59 1.36 7.58 4.31
N ASP A 60 1.11 8.89 4.37
CA ASP A 60 1.87 9.91 3.64
C ASP A 60 3.33 9.96 4.10
N SER A 61 3.59 9.71 5.39
CA SER A 61 4.96 9.68 5.95
C SER A 61 5.83 8.54 5.40
N LEU A 62 5.22 7.53 4.77
CA LEU A 62 5.96 6.46 4.11
C LEU A 62 6.60 6.93 2.80
N GLU A 63 6.23 8.10 2.27
CA GLU A 63 6.76 8.67 1.02
C GLU A 63 6.68 7.70 -0.17
N LYS A 64 5.63 6.86 -0.19
CA LYS A 64 5.41 5.87 -1.24
C LYS A 64 4.60 6.45 -2.39
N SER A 65 4.84 5.92 -3.59
CA SER A 65 3.97 6.17 -4.74
C SER A 65 2.54 5.64 -4.45
N PRO A 66 1.47 6.35 -4.85
CA PRO A 66 0.09 5.97 -4.55
C PRO A 66 -0.33 4.56 -4.96
N PHE A 67 0.30 3.99 -5.98
CA PHE A 67 0.01 2.66 -6.52
C PHE A 67 1.12 1.63 -6.27
N SER A 68 2.10 1.97 -5.42
CA SER A 68 3.13 1.01 -4.97
C SER A 68 2.66 0.24 -3.74
N VAL A 69 2.64 -1.08 -3.84
CA VAL A 69 2.16 -2.00 -2.79
C VAL A 69 2.98 -3.28 -2.77
N GLY A 70 3.62 -3.55 -1.64
CA GLY A 70 4.43 -4.76 -1.45
C GLY A 70 5.83 -4.64 -2.03
N LEU A 71 6.32 -5.71 -2.67
CA LEU A 71 7.73 -5.89 -3.07
C LEU A 71 7.95 -5.98 -4.58
N LEU A 72 6.94 -6.37 -5.36
CA LEU A 72 7.09 -6.70 -6.78
C LEU A 72 6.37 -5.65 -7.60
N LYS A 73 7.06 -5.10 -8.61
CA LYS A 73 6.41 -4.19 -9.55
C LYS A 73 5.31 -4.90 -10.35
N PRO A 74 4.30 -4.16 -10.79
CA PRO A 74 3.35 -4.69 -11.74
C PRO A 74 4.03 -4.91 -13.10
N THR A 75 3.43 -5.78 -13.92
CA THR A 75 3.93 -6.05 -15.27
C THR A 75 3.78 -4.82 -16.16
N PRO A 76 4.88 -4.35 -16.80
CA PRO A 76 4.81 -3.20 -17.70
C PRO A 76 3.81 -3.40 -18.84
N GLY A 77 3.14 -2.33 -19.26
CA GLY A 77 2.12 -2.37 -20.30
C GLY A 77 0.77 -2.86 -19.80
N ILE A 78 0.72 -4.09 -19.25
CA ILE A 78 -0.54 -4.70 -18.76
C ILE A 78 -1.15 -3.89 -17.61
N VAL A 79 -0.34 -3.30 -16.74
CA VAL A 79 -0.81 -2.45 -15.62
C VAL A 79 -1.69 -1.28 -16.07
N ASP A 80 -1.51 -0.82 -17.31
CA ASP A 80 -2.22 0.31 -17.89
C ASP A 80 -3.46 -0.12 -18.71
N GLU A 81 -3.72 -1.42 -18.87
CA GLU A 81 -4.86 -1.92 -19.66
C GLU A 81 -6.13 -2.00 -18.80
N TYR A 82 -7.08 -1.10 -19.03
CA TYR A 82 -8.41 -1.16 -18.43
C TYR A 82 -9.29 -2.16 -19.21
N PHE A 83 -9.37 -3.40 -18.73
CA PHE A 83 -10.09 -4.45 -19.43
C PHE A 83 -11.62 -4.32 -19.30
N ASN A 84 -12.31 -4.20 -20.43
CA ASN A 84 -13.75 -4.28 -20.48
C ASN A 84 -14.21 -5.73 -20.62
N GLY A 85 -14.61 -6.33 -19.50
CA GLY A 85 -15.20 -7.66 -19.45
C GLY A 85 -16.71 -7.70 -19.72
N SER A 86 -17.36 -6.54 -19.88
CA SER A 86 -18.79 -6.46 -20.22
C SER A 86 -19.01 -6.73 -21.70
N THR A 87 -20.13 -7.34 -22.05
CA THR A 87 -20.56 -7.56 -23.45
C THR A 87 -21.41 -6.41 -24.01
N GLY A 88 -21.70 -5.38 -23.21
CA GLY A 88 -22.54 -4.24 -23.58
C GLY A 88 -24.05 -4.52 -23.52
N ASP A 89 -24.82 -3.65 -24.20
CA ASP A 89 -26.29 -3.52 -24.12
C ASP A 89 -27.05 -4.72 -24.72
N GLY A 90 -28.05 -5.19 -23.96
CA GLY A 90 -28.96 -6.28 -24.27
C GLY A 90 -29.89 -6.60 -23.08
N ASN A 91 -30.78 -7.58 -23.21
CA ASN A 91 -31.78 -7.91 -22.16
C ASN A 91 -31.19 -8.38 -20.81
N GLU A 92 -29.87 -8.53 -20.69
CA GLU A 92 -29.17 -9.01 -19.49
C GLU A 92 -28.01 -8.10 -19.02
N GLY A 93 -27.78 -6.94 -19.65
CA GLY A 93 -26.61 -6.09 -19.35
C GLY A 93 -26.90 -4.58 -19.43
N ASP A 94 -26.35 -3.83 -18.48
CA ASP A 94 -26.38 -2.36 -18.49
C ASP A 94 -25.42 -1.80 -19.55
N THR A 95 -25.73 -0.61 -20.08
CA THR A 95 -24.85 0.09 -21.02
C THR A 95 -23.50 0.42 -20.37
N ASP A 96 -22.41 0.09 -21.09
CA ASP A 96 -21.05 0.37 -20.62
C ASP A 96 -20.83 1.88 -20.42
N MET A 97 -20.56 2.25 -19.16
CA MET A 97 -20.21 3.62 -18.83
C MET A 97 -18.71 3.86 -19.08
N ARG A 98 -18.41 5.02 -19.69
CA ARG A 98 -17.05 5.51 -19.88
C ARG A 98 -16.88 6.83 -19.16
N GLY A 99 -15.78 6.98 -18.45
CA GLY A 99 -15.43 8.20 -17.72
C GLY A 99 -13.93 8.28 -17.41
N PRO A 100 -13.52 9.31 -16.65
CA PRO A 100 -12.10 9.55 -16.38
C PRO A 100 -11.38 8.36 -15.73
N TRP A 101 -12.10 7.53 -14.97
CA TRP A 101 -11.52 6.35 -14.31
C TRP A 101 -11.08 5.24 -15.28
N ASN A 102 -11.46 5.31 -16.57
CA ASN A 102 -11.02 4.37 -17.60
C ASN A 102 -9.72 4.79 -18.30
N SER A 103 -9.31 6.06 -18.14
CA SER A 103 -8.16 6.64 -18.87
C SER A 103 -7.20 7.46 -18.00
N SER A 104 -7.55 7.71 -16.75
CA SER A 104 -6.67 8.38 -15.79
C SER A 104 -5.48 7.50 -15.43
N PHE A 105 -4.41 8.12 -14.97
CA PHE A 105 -3.19 7.42 -14.52
C PHE A 105 -2.49 6.57 -15.59
N GLY A 106 -2.73 6.86 -16.88
CA GLY A 106 -2.13 6.11 -17.99
C GLY A 106 -2.99 4.95 -18.48
N LEU A 107 -4.16 4.73 -17.86
CA LEU A 107 -5.07 3.66 -18.26
C LEU A 107 -5.55 3.84 -19.71
N HIS A 108 -5.79 2.73 -20.38
CA HIS A 108 -6.43 2.71 -21.69
C HIS A 108 -7.37 1.51 -21.81
N PRO A 109 -8.61 1.71 -22.31
CA PRO A 109 -9.56 0.61 -22.45
C PRO A 109 -9.10 -0.46 -23.43
N VAL A 110 -9.28 -1.73 -23.05
CA VAL A 110 -9.07 -2.89 -23.90
C VAL A 110 -10.33 -3.75 -23.88
N GLU A 111 -10.88 -4.02 -25.07
CA GLU A 111 -12.10 -4.81 -25.20
C GLU A 111 -11.82 -6.32 -25.11
N SER A 112 -12.74 -7.05 -24.49
CA SER A 112 -12.71 -8.52 -24.39
C SER A 112 -12.79 -9.19 -25.75
N GLN A 113 -12.11 -10.33 -25.89
CA GLN A 113 -12.24 -11.16 -27.10
C GLN A 113 -13.68 -11.63 -27.34
N MET A 114 -14.48 -11.76 -26.29
CA MET A 114 -15.91 -12.11 -26.41
C MET A 114 -16.72 -11.01 -27.10
N ALA A 115 -16.29 -9.76 -26.98
CA ALA A 115 -16.86 -8.61 -27.67
C ALA A 115 -16.13 -8.31 -29.01
N GLY A 116 -15.28 -9.21 -29.49
CA GLY A 116 -14.49 -9.04 -30.71
C GLY A 116 -13.22 -8.18 -30.54
N GLY A 117 -12.83 -7.87 -29.31
CA GLY A 117 -11.60 -7.13 -28.97
C GLY A 117 -10.33 -7.99 -29.00
N LYS A 118 -9.18 -7.32 -28.86
CA LYS A 118 -7.85 -7.97 -28.86
C LYS A 118 -7.58 -8.77 -27.57
N GLY A 119 -8.23 -8.42 -26.46
CA GLY A 119 -7.90 -8.94 -25.13
C GLY A 119 -6.60 -8.35 -24.56
N LEU A 120 -6.30 -8.69 -23.31
CA LEU A 120 -5.10 -8.24 -22.59
C LEU A 120 -3.81 -8.73 -23.26
N SER A 121 -2.73 -7.95 -23.18
CA SER A 121 -1.41 -8.25 -23.75
C SER A 121 -0.57 -9.25 -22.93
N VAL A 122 -1.19 -10.29 -22.37
CA VAL A 122 -0.57 -11.27 -21.44
C VAL A 122 0.66 -12.00 -22.01
N GLY A 123 0.76 -12.12 -23.34
CA GLY A 123 1.83 -12.86 -24.01
C GLY A 123 3.18 -12.14 -24.14
N ASP A 124 3.24 -10.83 -23.87
CA ASP A 124 4.41 -9.98 -24.17
C ASP A 124 5.35 -9.78 -22.96
N VAL A 125 5.20 -10.59 -21.91
CA VAL A 125 5.88 -10.40 -20.61
C VAL A 125 7.15 -11.23 -20.53
N ASP A 126 8.31 -10.58 -20.57
CA ASP A 126 9.58 -11.20 -20.16
C ASP A 126 9.55 -11.36 -18.63
N GLY A 127 9.67 -12.59 -18.12
CA GLY A 127 9.37 -12.97 -16.74
C GLY A 127 10.29 -12.38 -15.66
N LYS A 128 11.09 -11.37 -15.98
CA LYS A 128 11.95 -10.64 -15.06
C LYS A 128 11.26 -9.33 -14.66
N ILE A 129 10.64 -9.35 -13.48
CA ILE A 129 10.00 -8.18 -12.88
C ILE A 129 10.91 -7.66 -11.75
N ASP A 130 11.21 -6.37 -11.79
CA ASP A 130 12.02 -5.71 -10.77
C ASP A 130 11.25 -5.51 -9.45
N GLY A 131 11.99 -5.29 -8.38
CA GLY A 131 11.43 -4.90 -7.09
C GLY A 131 10.79 -3.50 -7.13
N GLU A 132 9.76 -3.33 -6.31
CA GLU A 132 9.04 -2.07 -6.14
C GLU A 132 9.68 -1.18 -5.06
N ASP A 133 9.57 0.14 -5.23
CA ASP A 133 10.03 1.10 -4.23
C ASP A 133 9.07 1.12 -3.04
N ARG A 134 9.59 0.77 -1.86
CA ARG A 134 8.84 0.68 -0.61
C ARG A 134 8.89 1.96 0.22
N GLY A 135 9.51 3.02 -0.30
CA GLY A 135 9.69 4.28 0.42
C GLY A 135 10.32 4.04 1.80
N LYS A 136 9.83 4.75 2.80
CA LYS A 136 10.31 4.71 4.19
C LYS A 136 9.68 3.61 5.05
N GLN A 137 8.92 2.70 4.45
CA GLN A 137 8.22 1.63 5.18
C GLN A 137 9.19 0.70 5.93
N ASP A 138 10.39 0.48 5.38
CA ASP A 138 11.41 -0.38 5.97
C ASP A 138 12.41 0.37 6.88
N ASP A 139 12.34 1.71 6.92
CA ASP A 139 13.26 2.56 7.67
C ASP A 139 12.91 2.68 9.17
N ALA A 140 11.78 2.09 9.59
CA ALA A 140 11.34 2.14 10.98
C ALA A 140 12.34 1.42 11.91
N GLN A 141 12.64 2.04 13.06
CA GLN A 141 13.33 1.34 14.14
C GLN A 141 12.48 0.13 14.56
N LYS A 142 13.01 -1.08 14.34
CA LYS A 142 12.38 -2.30 14.84
C LYS A 142 12.19 -2.16 16.34
N ALA A 143 10.94 -2.26 16.80
CA ALA A 143 10.65 -2.26 18.22
C ALA A 143 11.38 -3.44 18.88
N THR A 144 12.44 -3.16 19.64
CA THR A 144 13.06 -4.15 20.51
C THR A 144 12.30 -4.14 21.84
N THR A 145 11.79 -5.30 22.23
CA THR A 145 11.19 -5.48 23.57
C THR A 145 12.24 -5.72 24.65
N SER A 146 13.54 -5.72 24.29
CA SER A 146 14.67 -5.99 25.18
C SER A 146 15.62 -4.78 25.20
N PRO A 147 15.91 -4.17 26.36
CA PRO A 147 16.89 -3.08 26.47
C PRO A 147 18.33 -3.45 26.10
N LYS A 148 18.62 -4.71 25.76
CA LYS A 148 19.98 -5.23 25.58
C LYS A 148 20.28 -5.87 24.23
N ASP A 149 19.30 -6.05 23.36
CA ASP A 149 19.53 -6.72 22.09
C ASP A 149 19.52 -5.70 20.96
N GLU A 150 20.71 -5.44 20.38
CA GLU A 150 20.81 -4.75 19.10
C GLU A 150 19.96 -5.52 18.07
N ALA A 151 19.11 -4.79 17.33
CA ALA A 151 18.20 -5.37 16.36
C ALA A 151 18.95 -6.29 15.38
N ILE A 152 18.44 -7.51 15.19
CA ILE A 152 18.91 -8.42 14.15
C ILE A 152 18.66 -7.75 12.79
N GLY A 153 19.74 -7.24 12.21
CA GLY A 153 19.70 -6.41 11.01
C GLY A 153 20.92 -5.53 10.76
N LYS A 154 21.86 -5.38 11.70
CA LYS A 154 23.17 -4.80 11.36
C LYS A 154 23.95 -5.78 10.48
N ALA A 155 24.07 -5.46 9.18
CA ALA A 155 25.22 -5.88 8.41
C ALA A 155 26.46 -5.27 9.08
N GLY A 156 27.21 -6.10 9.80
CA GLY A 156 28.39 -5.65 10.55
C GLY A 156 29.45 -5.09 9.60
N THR A 157 29.68 -3.78 9.65
CA THR A 157 30.94 -3.19 9.17
C THR A 157 32.01 -3.45 10.21
N SER A 158 32.61 -4.63 10.15
CA SER A 158 33.87 -4.92 10.86
C SER A 158 34.99 -4.10 10.21
N LYS A 159 35.35 -2.97 10.83
CA LYS A 159 36.66 -2.35 10.62
C LYS A 159 37.67 -3.12 11.47
N ASP A 160 38.41 -4.01 10.83
CA ASP A 160 39.51 -4.74 11.44
C ASP A 160 40.72 -3.80 11.62
N HIS A 161 41.00 -3.39 12.85
CA HIS A 161 42.26 -2.74 13.21
C HIS A 161 43.24 -3.82 13.67
N SER A 162 43.98 -4.39 12.72
CA SER A 162 45.09 -5.29 13.03
C SER A 162 46.25 -4.50 13.65
N HIS A 163 46.32 -4.51 14.97
CA HIS A 163 47.57 -4.36 15.71
C HIS A 163 48.47 -5.55 15.39
N ASN A 164 49.65 -5.32 14.82
CA ASN A 164 50.71 -6.32 14.86
C ASN A 164 52.02 -5.65 15.27
N GLY A 165 52.40 -5.86 16.52
CA GLY A 165 53.71 -5.55 17.06
C GLY A 165 54.44 -6.85 17.40
N LYS A 166 55.64 -7.01 16.85
CA LYS A 166 56.81 -7.80 17.31
C LYS A 166 57.76 -7.94 16.12
N ALA A 167 59.09 -7.95 16.21
CA ALA A 167 60.08 -7.49 17.17
C ALA A 167 61.44 -7.58 16.43
N ALA A 168 62.35 -6.68 16.76
CA ALA A 168 63.82 -6.69 16.64
C ALA A 168 64.56 -7.67 15.69
N ALA A 169 65.49 -7.10 14.89
CA ALA A 169 66.81 -7.70 14.65
C ALA A 169 67.86 -6.60 14.39
N SER A 170 68.99 -6.72 15.10
CA SER A 170 70.21 -5.92 15.08
C SER A 170 71.01 -6.01 13.77
N SER A 171 71.84 -4.99 13.46
CA SER A 171 73.30 -5.16 13.30
C SER A 171 74.00 -3.82 12.97
N SER A 172 75.02 -3.51 13.79
CA SER A 172 76.33 -2.88 13.54
C SER A 172 76.58 -2.17 12.19
N ARG A 173 77.21 -0.99 12.09
CA ARG A 173 78.44 -0.44 12.70
C ARG A 173 78.45 1.08 12.54
#